data_AF-A0A133UYA6-F1
#
_entry.id   AF-A0A133UYA6-F1
#
_cell.length_a   1.000
_cell.length_b   1.000
_cell.length_c   1.000
_cell.angle_alpha   90.00
_cell.angle_beta   90.00
_cell.angle_gamma   90.00
#
_symmetry.space_group_name_H-M   'P 1'
#
loop_
_entity.id
_entity.type
_entity.pdbx_description
1 polymer ?
#
loop_
_entity_poly.entity_id
_entity_poly.type
_entity_poly.pdbx_seq_one_letter_code
_entity_poly.pdbx_strand_id
1 'polypeptide(L)'
;KESTRILEKIRRHIQRKLKSKIGGWGVHGIKSDVTERDSPNICHHREFSISSFPEIDELRKTLRSVREAGLETVEESAGEIHDVARDKLDDLVPFEIKPKSLEGYLAFFACLRKPRGAFENQFHRFIYENYRGKTIRKKDIRDALLRLEVHGYLIVTRTPRDLRRKLEGSGIRRSRRFYEVGIREPPEEQLFQRLNKKVDIGAYLDPLPRRRLVKSLDAPDHIVNKSIKKLERKGILSERRVFNCLGRTVRKIKPKRRPKRLSGLDRRIVEKADHHYEVQKNALDQMQERS
;
A
#
# COMPACT_ATOMS: atom_id res chain seq x y z
N LYS A 1 34.86 24.30 15.40
CA LYS A 1 35.37 22.91 15.23
C LYS A 1 34.82 21.93 16.27
N GLU A 2 34.52 22.39 17.49
CA GLU A 2 33.98 21.55 18.57
C GLU A 2 32.44 21.40 18.48
N SER A 3 31.74 22.48 18.11
CA SER A 3 30.31 22.53 17.80
C SER A 3 29.91 21.57 16.67
N THR A 4 30.73 21.45 15.61
CA THR A 4 30.52 20.48 14.52
C THR A 4 30.69 19.03 14.97
N ARG A 5 31.62 18.75 15.89
CA ARG A 5 31.80 17.40 16.48
C ARG A 5 30.65 17.03 17.42
N ILE A 6 30.09 17.99 18.16
CA ILE A 6 28.92 17.79 19.02
C ILE A 6 27.69 17.49 18.16
N LEU A 7 27.48 18.23 17.06
CA LEU A 7 26.39 17.98 16.12
C LEU A 7 26.50 16.62 15.43
N GLU A 8 27.69 16.17 15.05
CA GLU A 8 27.88 14.81 14.54
C GLU A 8 27.60 13.73 15.58
N LYS A 9 28.01 13.94 16.84
CA LYS A 9 27.70 13.02 17.93
C LYS A 9 26.19 12.94 18.18
N ILE A 10 25.49 14.07 18.17
CA ILE A 10 24.03 14.15 18.29
C ILE A 10 23.37 13.43 17.10
N ARG A 11 23.82 13.68 15.86
CA ARG A 11 23.30 13.03 14.64
C ARG A 11 23.48 11.51 14.69
N ARG A 12 24.67 11.02 15.08
CA ARG A 12 24.93 9.58 15.23
C ARG A 12 24.12 8.96 16.38
N HIS A 13 23.90 9.69 17.47
CA HIS A 13 23.08 9.24 18.60
C HIS A 13 21.59 9.15 18.21
N ILE A 14 21.07 10.14 17.47
CA ILE A 14 19.71 10.15 16.92
C ILE A 14 19.54 9.01 15.91
N GLN A 15 20.48 8.81 14.98
CA GLN A 15 20.44 7.71 14.01
C GLN A 15 20.49 6.33 14.68
N ARG A 16 21.29 6.15 15.74
CA ARG A 16 21.31 4.90 16.52
C ARG A 16 20.00 4.68 17.28
N LYS A 17 19.41 5.73 17.88
CA LYS A 17 18.10 5.63 18.54
C LYS A 17 16.95 5.40 17.56
N LEU A 18 17.02 5.95 16.34
CA LEU A 18 16.09 5.65 15.26
C LEU A 18 16.23 4.18 14.83
N LYS A 19 17.44 3.70 14.52
CA LYS A 19 17.67 2.27 14.19
C LYS A 19 17.23 1.31 15.31
N SER A 20 17.35 1.70 16.59
CA SER A 20 16.95 0.85 17.72
C SER A 20 15.46 0.98 18.13
N LYS A 21 14.75 2.03 17.69
CA LYS A 21 13.30 2.21 17.92
C LYS A 21 12.44 1.83 16.71
N ILE A 22 13.02 1.62 15.53
CA ILE A 22 12.28 1.14 14.34
C ILE A 22 12.06 -0.37 14.45
N GLY A 23 11.20 -0.74 15.40
CA GLY A 23 10.35 -1.91 15.28
C GLY A 23 9.22 -1.61 14.31
N GLY A 24 9.52 -1.65 13.00
CA GLY A 24 8.56 -2.01 11.96
C GLY A 24 7.43 -1.03 11.61
N TRP A 25 7.73 0.25 11.40
CA TRP A 25 6.85 1.19 10.70
C TRP A 25 7.60 2.04 9.67
N GLY A 26 8.59 1.46 8.96
CA GLY A 26 9.20 2.16 7.82
C GLY A 26 8.12 2.72 6.91
N VAL A 27 8.18 4.02 6.61
CA VAL A 27 7.38 4.87 5.68
C VAL A 27 5.84 4.69 5.60
N HIS A 28 5.27 3.76 6.36
CA HIS A 28 3.90 3.25 6.25
C HIS A 28 3.11 3.41 7.55
N GLY A 29 3.56 4.31 8.42
CA GLY A 29 2.98 4.55 9.72
C GLY A 29 2.88 6.03 10.03
N ILE A 30 1.85 6.68 9.47
CA ILE A 30 1.23 7.95 9.94
C ILE A 30 1.92 9.26 9.48
N LYS A 31 1.05 10.19 9.01
CA LYS A 31 1.14 11.64 8.69
C LYS A 31 2.49 12.22 8.23
N SER A 32 2.51 12.65 6.97
CA SER A 32 3.52 13.54 6.37
C SER A 32 3.43 15.01 6.84
N ASP A 33 2.38 15.41 7.56
CA ASP A 33 2.24 16.78 8.13
C ASP A 33 3.31 17.14 9.19
N VAL A 34 4.35 16.31 9.39
CA VAL A 34 5.42 16.48 10.40
C VAL A 34 6.83 16.32 9.80
N THR A 35 6.98 16.18 8.49
CA THR A 35 8.31 16.26 7.85
C THR A 35 8.27 17.20 6.67
N GLU A 36 8.14 18.48 6.99
CA GLU A 36 8.84 19.51 6.23
C GLU A 36 10.27 19.04 5.95
N ARG A 37 10.64 18.99 4.66
CA ARG A 37 11.78 19.73 4.09
C ARG A 37 12.16 19.17 2.73
N ASP A 38 12.34 20.12 1.82
CA ASP A 38 12.95 19.99 0.51
C ASP A 38 14.25 19.18 0.49
N SER A 39 14.60 18.81 -0.75
CA SER A 39 15.95 18.58 -1.33
C SER A 39 16.34 17.11 -1.55
N PRO A 40 17.32 16.84 -2.45
CA PRO A 40 17.67 17.46 -3.74
C PRO A 40 17.91 16.41 -4.87
N ASN A 41 17.92 16.87 -6.12
CA ASN A 41 18.50 16.17 -7.29
C ASN A 41 19.94 15.70 -7.00
N ILE A 42 20.32 14.46 -7.37
CA ILE A 42 21.69 14.11 -7.83
C ILE A 42 21.65 12.94 -8.84
N CYS A 43 22.49 13.08 -9.88
CA CYS A 43 22.60 12.38 -11.15
C CYS A 43 23.72 11.29 -11.22
N HIS A 44 23.77 10.59 -12.38
CA HIS A 44 24.90 9.88 -13.07
C HIS A 44 25.45 8.57 -12.44
N HIS A 45 26.00 7.56 -13.15
CA HIS A 45 26.21 7.17 -14.56
C HIS A 45 26.78 5.73 -14.56
N ARG A 46 26.59 4.94 -15.64
CA ARG A 46 27.67 4.26 -16.41
C ARG A 46 27.08 3.40 -17.54
N GLU A 47 27.36 3.78 -18.77
CA GLU A 47 27.08 3.02 -19.99
C GLU A 47 28.30 2.17 -20.38
N PHE A 48 28.05 0.99 -20.94
CA PHE A 48 29.05 0.19 -21.66
C PHE A 48 28.89 0.47 -23.15
N SER A 49 29.99 0.83 -23.83
CA SER A 49 30.00 0.99 -25.29
C SER A 49 30.42 -0.32 -25.96
N ILE A 50 29.59 -0.79 -26.89
CA ILE A 50 29.97 -1.75 -27.93
C ILE A 50 29.82 -0.98 -29.23
N SER A 51 30.90 -0.92 -30.01
CA SER A 51 30.97 -0.22 -31.29
C SER A 51 29.91 -0.72 -32.27
N SER A 52 28.98 0.14 -32.65
CA SER A 52 28.01 -0.06 -33.74
C SER A 52 28.16 1.03 -34.80
N PHE A 53 27.87 0.65 -36.03
CA PHE A 53 28.03 1.46 -37.24
C PHE A 53 27.15 2.74 -37.17
N PRO A 54 27.70 3.94 -37.44
CA PRO A 54 27.02 5.21 -37.22
C PRO A 54 25.68 5.35 -37.95
N GLU A 55 25.59 4.88 -39.20
CA GLU A 55 24.36 5.05 -40.00
C GLU A 55 23.20 4.15 -39.52
N ILE A 56 23.50 3.01 -38.89
CA ILE A 56 22.48 2.09 -38.35
C ILE A 56 21.98 2.59 -36.98
N ASP A 57 22.84 3.25 -36.20
CA ASP A 57 22.47 3.83 -34.91
C ASP A 57 21.66 5.11 -35.03
N GLU A 58 21.95 5.95 -36.04
CA GLU A 58 21.06 7.07 -36.39
C GLU A 58 19.68 6.56 -36.79
N LEU A 59 19.58 5.61 -37.73
CA LEU A 59 18.31 5.04 -38.16
C LEU A 59 17.52 4.42 -36.99
N ARG A 60 18.20 3.73 -36.06
CA ARG A 60 17.58 3.19 -34.83
C ARG A 60 17.12 4.26 -33.87
N LYS A 61 17.86 5.36 -33.72
CA LYS A 61 17.45 6.51 -32.89
C LYS A 61 16.25 7.22 -33.50
N THR A 62 16.22 7.44 -34.81
CA THR A 62 15.07 8.07 -35.48
C THR A 62 13.82 7.18 -35.43
N LEU A 63 13.97 5.86 -35.62
CA LEU A 63 12.84 4.93 -35.48
C LEU A 63 12.36 4.80 -34.02
N ARG A 64 13.25 4.91 -33.03
CA ARG A 64 12.85 4.99 -31.61
C ARG A 64 12.15 6.30 -31.30
N SER A 65 12.67 7.44 -31.74
CA SER A 65 12.06 8.75 -31.48
C SER A 65 10.71 8.90 -32.17
N VAL A 66 10.53 8.36 -33.39
CA VAL A 66 9.23 8.35 -34.08
C VAL A 66 8.24 7.41 -33.38
N ARG A 67 8.71 6.28 -32.84
CA ARG A 67 7.88 5.36 -32.06
C ARG A 67 7.53 5.91 -30.67
N GLU A 68 8.46 6.57 -30.00
CA GLU A 68 8.28 7.21 -28.70
C GLU A 68 7.37 8.43 -28.84
N ALA A 69 7.61 9.32 -29.80
CA ALA A 69 6.70 10.41 -30.13
C ALA A 69 5.31 9.90 -30.55
N GLY A 70 5.23 8.83 -31.34
CA GLY A 70 3.95 8.21 -31.71
C GLY A 70 3.20 7.58 -30.54
N LEU A 71 3.92 7.02 -29.56
CA LEU A 71 3.34 6.52 -28.30
C LEU A 71 2.90 7.67 -27.41
N GLU A 72 3.72 8.71 -27.25
CA GLU A 72 3.41 9.94 -26.52
C GLU A 72 2.17 10.62 -27.11
N THR A 73 2.08 10.79 -28.44
CA THR A 73 0.92 11.41 -29.09
C THR A 73 -0.37 10.60 -28.87
N VAL A 74 -0.28 9.26 -28.85
CA VAL A 74 -1.42 8.37 -28.58
C VAL A 74 -1.80 8.39 -27.10
N GLU A 75 -0.83 8.47 -26.19
CA GLU A 75 -1.04 8.61 -24.75
C GLU A 75 -1.66 9.97 -24.41
N GLU A 76 -1.18 11.05 -25.03
CA GLU A 76 -1.73 12.41 -24.94
C GLU A 76 -3.17 12.45 -25.46
N SER A 77 -3.42 11.91 -26.66
CA SER A 77 -4.76 11.84 -27.25
C SER A 77 -5.73 11.00 -26.40
N ALA A 78 -5.24 9.91 -25.78
CA ALA A 78 -6.03 9.09 -24.87
C ALA A 78 -6.34 9.83 -23.56
N GLY A 79 -5.41 10.64 -23.07
CA GLY A 79 -5.60 11.56 -21.94
C GLY A 79 -6.69 12.58 -22.23
N GLU A 80 -6.59 13.28 -23.36
CA GLU A 80 -7.57 14.28 -23.81
C GLU A 80 -8.97 13.69 -23.98
N ILE A 81 -9.10 12.51 -24.61
CA ILE A 81 -10.38 11.81 -24.74
C ILE A 81 -10.95 11.45 -23.36
N HIS A 82 -10.09 11.03 -22.42
CA HIS A 82 -10.53 10.69 -21.08
C HIS A 82 -11.01 11.93 -20.31
N ASP A 83 -10.32 13.06 -20.44
CA ASP A 83 -10.70 14.30 -19.76
C ASP A 83 -11.99 14.88 -20.34
N VAL A 84 -12.14 14.91 -21.67
CA VAL A 84 -13.40 15.32 -22.33
C VAL A 84 -14.57 14.41 -21.96
N ALA A 85 -14.35 13.10 -21.87
CA ALA A 85 -15.39 12.17 -21.43
C ALA A 85 -15.77 12.39 -19.96
N ARG A 86 -14.81 12.75 -19.10
CA ARG A 86 -15.04 13.06 -17.68
C ARG A 86 -15.83 14.36 -17.52
N ASP A 87 -15.45 15.41 -18.22
CA ASP A 87 -16.14 16.71 -18.18
C ASP A 87 -17.59 16.56 -18.61
N LYS A 88 -17.83 15.85 -19.73
CA LYS A 88 -19.21 15.53 -20.15
C LYS A 88 -19.98 14.67 -19.16
N LEU A 89 -19.33 13.75 -18.46
CA LEU A 89 -19.97 12.94 -17.42
C LEU A 89 -20.34 13.78 -16.20
N ASP A 90 -19.48 14.71 -15.79
CA ASP A 90 -19.73 15.60 -14.67
C ASP A 90 -20.85 16.60 -14.99
N ASP A 91 -20.95 17.07 -16.23
CA ASP A 91 -22.05 17.90 -16.71
C ASP A 91 -23.40 17.16 -16.72
N LEU A 92 -23.39 15.89 -17.17
CA LEU A 92 -24.61 15.08 -17.29
C LEU A 92 -25.05 14.47 -15.96
N VAL A 93 -24.10 14.11 -15.09
CA VAL A 93 -24.35 13.44 -13.82
C VAL A 93 -23.42 14.03 -12.75
N PRO A 94 -23.78 15.20 -12.18
CA PRO A 94 -22.96 15.82 -11.15
C PRO A 94 -22.83 14.89 -9.94
N PHE A 95 -21.59 14.60 -9.56
CA PHE A 95 -21.28 13.71 -8.45
C PHE A 95 -20.50 14.45 -7.36
N GLU A 96 -21.06 14.42 -6.14
CA GLU A 96 -20.47 15.05 -4.97
C GLU A 96 -20.23 14.01 -3.87
N ILE A 97 -19.02 14.03 -3.29
CA ILE A 97 -18.63 13.11 -2.22
C ILE A 97 -19.29 13.54 -0.90
N LYS A 98 -20.35 12.85 -0.52
CA LYS A 98 -20.98 13.04 0.80
C LYS A 98 -20.12 12.41 1.91
N PRO A 99 -19.69 13.13 2.96
CA PRO A 99 -18.75 12.58 3.96
C PRO A 99 -19.22 11.32 4.71
N LYS A 100 -20.53 11.13 4.90
CA LYS A 100 -21.08 9.93 5.59
C LYS A 100 -21.46 8.79 4.63
N SER A 101 -21.16 8.91 3.34
CA SER A 101 -21.39 7.87 2.32
C SER A 101 -20.24 6.87 2.26
N LEU A 102 -20.40 5.76 1.52
CA LEU A 102 -19.30 4.82 1.29
C LEU A 102 -18.15 5.51 0.55
N GLU A 103 -18.49 6.33 -0.43
CA GLU A 103 -17.57 7.12 -1.24
C GLU A 103 -16.79 8.11 -0.38
N GLY A 104 -17.45 8.77 0.58
CA GLY A 104 -16.79 9.64 1.56
C GLY A 104 -15.76 8.91 2.41
N TYR A 105 -16.09 7.71 2.90
CA TYR A 105 -15.16 6.89 3.66
C TYR A 105 -13.98 6.38 2.79
N LEU A 106 -14.25 5.94 1.57
CA LEU A 106 -13.22 5.46 0.64
C LEU A 106 -12.28 6.58 0.21
N ALA A 107 -12.81 7.73 -0.18
CA ALA A 107 -12.03 8.92 -0.52
C ALA A 107 -11.20 9.40 0.68
N PHE A 108 -11.80 9.42 1.87
CA PHE A 108 -11.07 9.75 3.10
C PHE A 108 -9.88 8.80 3.35
N PHE A 109 -10.07 7.49 3.12
CA PHE A 109 -8.97 6.52 3.25
C PHE A 109 -7.86 6.75 2.21
N ALA A 110 -8.22 7.12 0.98
CA ALA A 110 -7.25 7.45 -0.06
C ALA A 110 -6.44 8.73 0.27
N CYS A 111 -7.11 9.79 0.74
CA CYS A 111 -6.46 11.05 1.13
C CYS A 111 -5.48 10.86 2.29
N LEU A 112 -5.89 10.15 3.34
CA LEU A 112 -5.03 9.91 4.52
C LEU A 112 -3.78 9.06 4.22
N ARG A 113 -3.76 8.41 3.06
CA ARG A 113 -2.68 7.55 2.60
C ARG A 113 -1.63 8.29 1.79
N LYS A 114 -1.77 9.60 1.57
CA LYS A 114 -0.85 10.41 0.75
C LYS A 114 0.54 10.58 1.41
N PRO A 115 1.59 10.71 0.58
CA PRO A 115 1.65 10.12 -0.78
C PRO A 115 1.53 8.60 -0.58
N ARG A 116 0.97 7.78 -1.49
CA ARG A 116 1.24 6.31 -1.62
C ARG A 116 0.08 5.32 -1.89
N GLY A 117 -1.17 5.72 -2.09
CA GLY A 117 -2.23 4.80 -2.53
C GLY A 117 -2.45 3.52 -1.68
N ALA A 118 -3.30 2.62 -2.15
CA ALA A 118 -3.54 1.33 -1.52
C ALA A 118 -4.15 0.29 -2.48
N PHE A 119 -3.94 -0.99 -2.18
CA PHE A 119 -4.61 -2.08 -2.89
C PHE A 119 -6.10 -2.14 -2.55
N GLU A 120 -6.92 -2.62 -3.48
CA GLU A 120 -8.37 -2.82 -3.32
C GLU A 120 -8.73 -3.56 -2.01
N ASN A 121 -7.96 -4.58 -1.64
CA ASN A 121 -8.18 -5.33 -0.40
C ASN A 121 -8.12 -4.48 0.89
N GLN A 122 -7.29 -3.43 0.90
CA GLN A 122 -7.14 -2.51 2.03
C GLN A 122 -8.36 -1.59 2.13
N PHE A 123 -8.88 -1.08 1.00
CA PHE A 123 -10.12 -0.31 0.96
C PHE A 123 -11.30 -1.14 1.48
N HIS A 124 -11.43 -2.38 1.03
CA HIS A 124 -12.46 -3.29 1.54
C HIS A 124 -12.35 -3.48 3.05
N ARG A 125 -11.15 -3.78 3.55
CA ARG A 125 -10.94 -4.00 4.98
C ARG A 125 -11.21 -2.74 5.80
N PHE A 126 -10.78 -1.58 5.30
CA PHE A 126 -11.06 -0.29 5.92
C PHE A 126 -12.56 -0.06 6.09
N ILE A 127 -13.35 -0.30 5.05
CA ILE A 127 -14.80 -0.13 5.11
C ILE A 127 -15.44 -1.10 6.10
N TYR A 128 -15.05 -2.38 6.10
CA TYR A 128 -15.61 -3.34 7.06
C TYR A 128 -15.25 -3.02 8.52
N GLU A 129 -14.11 -2.37 8.78
CA GLU A 129 -13.69 -1.99 10.14
C GLU A 129 -14.35 -0.67 10.61
N ASN A 130 -14.67 0.25 9.70
CA ASN A 130 -15.02 1.64 10.06
C ASN A 130 -16.40 2.12 9.62
N TYR A 131 -17.00 1.53 8.58
CA TYR A 131 -18.32 1.94 8.10
C TYR A 131 -19.43 1.24 8.90
N ARG A 132 -19.68 1.76 10.11
CA ARG A 132 -20.71 1.26 11.02
C ARG A 132 -22.05 1.88 10.69
N GLY A 133 -23.05 1.07 10.32
CA GLY A 133 -24.42 1.57 10.16
C GLY A 133 -25.33 0.74 9.26
N LYS A 134 -24.81 -0.08 8.34
CA LYS A 134 -25.62 -0.94 7.44
C LYS A 134 -24.88 -2.22 7.08
N THR A 135 -25.62 -3.28 6.75
CA THR A 135 -25.06 -4.50 6.16
C THR A 135 -24.53 -4.20 4.76
N ILE A 136 -23.20 -4.08 4.64
CA ILE A 136 -22.54 -3.73 3.37
C ILE A 136 -22.44 -4.97 2.49
N ARG A 137 -23.06 -4.94 1.30
CA ARG A 137 -22.86 -6.00 0.32
C ARG A 137 -21.51 -5.78 -0.37
N LYS A 138 -20.90 -6.86 -0.84
CA LYS A 138 -19.59 -6.80 -1.51
C LYS A 138 -19.59 -5.95 -2.79
N LYS A 139 -20.75 -5.86 -3.45
CA LYS A 139 -20.93 -5.06 -4.68
C LYS A 139 -20.88 -3.57 -4.37
N ASP A 140 -21.51 -3.13 -3.29
CA ASP A 140 -21.60 -1.72 -2.89
C ASP A 140 -20.23 -1.03 -2.79
N ILE A 141 -19.22 -1.70 -2.21
CA ILE A 141 -17.86 -1.14 -2.10
C ILE A 141 -17.21 -1.02 -3.49
N ARG A 142 -17.42 -2.02 -4.37
CA ARG A 142 -16.86 -2.00 -5.72
C ARG A 142 -17.52 -0.92 -6.56
N ASP A 143 -18.83 -0.76 -6.45
CA ASP A 143 -19.60 0.24 -7.18
C ASP A 143 -19.22 1.65 -6.70
N ALA A 144 -19.02 1.83 -5.39
CA ALA A 144 -18.52 3.09 -4.82
C ALA A 144 -17.09 3.43 -5.30
N LEU A 145 -16.18 2.45 -5.34
CA LEU A 145 -14.83 2.63 -5.91
C LEU A 145 -14.89 2.98 -7.40
N LEU A 146 -15.79 2.34 -8.16
CA LEU A 146 -15.97 2.64 -9.58
C LEU A 146 -16.52 4.04 -9.81
N ARG A 147 -17.48 4.50 -8.99
CA ARG A 147 -17.97 5.89 -9.06
C ARG A 147 -16.84 6.89 -8.81
N LEU A 148 -16.04 6.68 -7.77
CA LEU A 148 -14.88 7.53 -7.49
C LEU A 148 -13.85 7.54 -8.63
N GLU A 149 -13.67 6.40 -9.30
CA GLU A 149 -12.78 6.24 -10.46
C GLU A 149 -13.31 7.01 -11.68
N VAL A 150 -14.60 6.82 -12.03
CA VAL A 150 -15.24 7.47 -13.19
C VAL A 150 -15.23 8.99 -13.06
N HIS A 151 -15.48 9.52 -11.85
CA HIS A 151 -15.47 10.96 -11.57
C HIS A 151 -14.06 11.51 -11.25
N GLY A 152 -12.99 10.73 -11.48
CA GLY A 152 -11.61 11.21 -11.40
C GLY A 152 -11.07 11.47 -9.99
N TYR A 153 -11.80 11.07 -8.94
CA TYR A 153 -11.35 11.19 -7.55
C TYR A 153 -10.34 10.11 -7.16
N LEU A 154 -10.35 8.97 -7.87
CA LEU A 154 -9.36 7.91 -7.73
C LEU A 154 -8.78 7.52 -9.08
N ILE A 155 -7.46 7.38 -9.16
CA ILE A 155 -6.78 6.73 -10.29
C ILE A 155 -6.55 5.27 -9.94
N VAL A 156 -6.66 4.39 -10.95
CA VAL A 156 -6.42 2.96 -10.78
C VAL A 156 -5.28 2.47 -11.64
N THR A 157 -4.30 1.86 -10.99
CA THR A 157 -3.18 1.20 -11.65
C THR A 157 -3.31 -0.31 -11.49
N ARG A 158 -3.09 -1.04 -12.58
CA ARG A 158 -3.11 -2.50 -12.55
C ARG A 158 -1.85 -3.02 -11.88
N THR A 159 -2.00 -3.90 -10.89
CA THR A 159 -0.85 -4.54 -10.24
C THR A 159 -0.07 -5.40 -11.24
N PRO A 160 1.27 -5.25 -11.34
CA PRO A 160 2.13 -6.07 -12.20
C PRO A 160 1.93 -7.56 -11.95
N ARG A 161 2.01 -8.37 -13.01
CA ARG A 161 1.71 -9.81 -12.95
C ARG A 161 2.57 -10.55 -11.92
N ASP A 162 3.86 -10.22 -11.84
CA ASP A 162 4.80 -10.88 -10.91
C ASP A 162 4.49 -10.54 -9.46
N LEU A 163 4.20 -9.26 -9.18
CA LEU A 163 3.82 -8.79 -7.86
C LEU A 163 2.49 -9.41 -7.42
N ARG A 164 1.53 -9.47 -8.34
CA ARG A 164 0.25 -10.11 -8.13
C ARG A 164 0.40 -11.60 -7.80
N ARG A 165 1.24 -12.34 -8.54
CA ARG A 165 1.53 -13.77 -8.26
C ARG A 165 2.14 -13.96 -6.87
N LYS A 166 3.08 -13.08 -6.47
CA LYS A 166 3.69 -13.11 -5.12
C LYS A 166 2.65 -12.91 -4.01
N LEU A 167 1.76 -11.93 -4.18
CA LEU A 167 0.66 -11.66 -3.24
C LEU A 167 -0.33 -12.83 -3.16
N GLU A 168 -0.79 -13.32 -4.32
CA GLU A 168 -1.73 -14.44 -4.41
C GLU A 168 -1.13 -15.73 -3.81
N GLY A 169 0.16 -16.01 -4.05
CA GLY A 169 0.88 -17.14 -3.45
C GLY A 169 1.01 -17.06 -1.93
N SER A 170 1.04 -15.86 -1.37
CA SER A 170 0.97 -15.62 0.09
C SER A 170 -0.47 -15.67 0.64
N GLY A 171 -1.45 -15.97 -0.22
CA GLY A 171 -2.87 -16.05 0.13
C GLY A 171 -3.55 -14.69 0.28
N ILE A 172 -2.94 -13.61 -0.20
CA ILE A 172 -3.48 -12.26 -0.19
C ILE A 172 -4.37 -12.10 -1.41
N ARG A 173 -5.64 -11.78 -1.18
CA ARG A 173 -6.66 -11.64 -2.24
C ARG A 173 -6.91 -10.17 -2.56
N ARG A 174 -7.58 -9.91 -3.70
CA ARG A 174 -8.02 -8.57 -4.14
C ARG A 174 -6.90 -7.55 -4.19
N SER A 175 -5.77 -7.94 -4.77
CA SER A 175 -4.61 -7.09 -5.02
C SER A 175 -4.38 -6.86 -6.51
N ARG A 176 -5.46 -6.86 -7.31
CA ARG A 176 -5.39 -6.64 -8.77
C ARG A 176 -5.36 -5.17 -9.15
N ARG A 177 -6.03 -4.35 -8.35
CA ARG A 177 -6.19 -2.91 -8.54
C ARG A 177 -5.48 -2.20 -7.39
N PHE A 178 -4.69 -1.21 -7.74
CA PHE A 178 -4.05 -0.28 -6.82
C PHE A 178 -4.66 1.08 -7.07
N TYR A 179 -5.14 1.73 -6.01
CA TYR A 179 -5.87 2.99 -6.09
C TYR A 179 -5.08 4.12 -5.46
N GLU A 180 -5.09 5.25 -6.14
CA GLU A 180 -4.43 6.49 -5.75
C GLU A 180 -5.42 7.64 -5.82
N VAL A 181 -5.10 8.76 -5.18
CA VAL A 181 -5.92 9.96 -5.32
C VAL A 181 -5.78 10.45 -6.76
N GLY A 182 -6.91 10.74 -7.40
CA GLY A 182 -6.93 11.16 -8.78
C GLY A 182 -6.68 12.65 -8.98
N ILE A 183 -6.88 13.11 -10.21
CA ILE A 183 -6.72 14.50 -10.63
C ILE A 183 -7.70 15.39 -9.87
N ARG A 184 -8.94 14.91 -9.68
CA ARG A 184 -9.94 15.64 -8.91
C ARG A 184 -9.71 15.39 -7.42
N GLU A 185 -9.30 16.43 -6.71
CA GLU A 185 -9.05 16.30 -5.27
C GLU A 185 -10.36 16.12 -4.49
N PRO A 186 -10.46 15.08 -3.64
CA PRO A 186 -11.59 14.96 -2.72
C PRO A 186 -11.63 16.15 -1.75
N PRO A 187 -12.80 16.50 -1.18
CA PRO A 187 -12.91 17.58 -0.20
C PRO A 187 -12.28 17.19 1.15
N GLU A 188 -10.94 17.18 1.21
CA GLU A 188 -10.15 16.57 2.27
C GLU A 188 -10.46 17.15 3.65
N GLU A 189 -10.55 18.48 3.76
CA GLU A 189 -10.84 19.18 5.02
C GLU A 189 -12.20 18.76 5.59
N GLN A 190 -13.24 18.73 4.74
CA GLN A 190 -14.59 18.36 5.15
C GLN A 190 -14.66 16.88 5.58
N LEU A 191 -13.97 16.01 4.84
CA LEU A 191 -13.86 14.59 5.19
C LEU A 191 -13.13 14.41 6.52
N PHE A 192 -12.01 15.10 6.71
CA PHE A 192 -11.20 15.04 7.93
C PHE A 192 -11.98 15.53 9.15
N GLN A 193 -12.61 16.70 9.08
CA GLN A 193 -13.42 17.23 10.18
C GLN A 193 -14.55 16.27 10.60
N ARG A 194 -15.20 15.60 9.63
CA ARG A 194 -16.37 14.75 9.91
C ARG A 194 -16.03 13.30 10.26
N LEU A 195 -14.93 12.75 9.75
CA LEU A 195 -14.60 11.33 9.86
C LEU A 195 -13.40 11.02 10.76
N ASN A 196 -12.47 11.95 10.97
CA ASN A 196 -11.22 11.66 11.70
C ASN A 196 -11.47 11.12 13.13
N LYS A 197 -12.51 11.60 13.82
CA LYS A 197 -12.88 11.11 15.16
C LYS A 197 -13.63 9.77 15.16
N LYS A 198 -14.09 9.28 13.99
CA LYS A 198 -14.96 8.10 13.84
C LYS A 198 -14.26 6.88 13.25
N VAL A 199 -13.05 7.07 12.73
CA VAL A 199 -12.32 6.09 11.94
C VAL A 199 -11.02 5.76 12.65
N ASP A 200 -10.69 4.47 12.76
CA ASP A 200 -9.35 4.05 13.16
C ASP A 200 -8.43 4.17 11.94
N ILE A 201 -7.30 4.87 12.03
CA ILE A 201 -6.39 5.03 10.89
C ILE A 201 -5.31 3.95 10.98
N GLY A 202 -5.12 3.18 9.89
CA GLY A 202 -4.21 2.05 9.91
C GLY A 202 -3.73 1.55 8.56
N ALA A 203 -2.85 0.55 8.60
CA ALA A 203 -2.25 -0.01 7.40
C ALA A 203 -3.19 -0.95 6.61
N TYR A 204 -4.28 -1.43 7.22
CA TYR A 204 -5.28 -2.32 6.62
C TYR A 204 -4.77 -3.53 5.81
N LEU A 205 -3.51 -3.95 6.04
CA LEU A 205 -2.92 -5.14 5.41
C LEU A 205 -3.80 -6.38 5.64
N ASP A 206 -3.88 -7.26 4.65
CA ASP A 206 -4.64 -8.50 4.75
C ASP A 206 -4.13 -9.33 5.94
N PRO A 207 -4.99 -9.65 6.92
CA PRO A 207 -4.58 -10.34 8.13
C PRO A 207 -4.15 -11.78 7.81
N LEU A 208 -3.14 -12.29 8.53
CA LEU A 208 -2.81 -13.71 8.51
C LEU A 208 -3.71 -14.48 9.48
N PRO A 209 -4.65 -15.33 9.01
CA PRO A 209 -5.49 -16.12 9.90
C PRO A 209 -4.68 -17.25 10.53
N ARG A 210 -4.90 -17.51 11.83
CA ARG A 210 -4.28 -18.65 12.55
C ARG A 210 -4.41 -19.97 11.78
N ARG A 211 -5.59 -20.28 11.26
CA ARG A 211 -5.86 -21.51 10.48
C ARG A 211 -4.96 -21.62 9.24
N ARG A 212 -4.68 -20.50 8.57
CA ARG A 212 -3.79 -20.48 7.39
C ARG A 212 -2.34 -20.68 7.80
N LEU A 213 -1.90 -20.01 8.86
CA LEU A 213 -0.55 -20.17 9.40
C LEU A 213 -0.29 -21.62 9.80
N VAL A 214 -1.21 -22.24 10.54
CA VAL A 214 -1.10 -23.65 10.97
C VAL A 214 -0.94 -24.58 9.77
N LYS A 215 -1.86 -24.50 8.80
CA LYS A 215 -1.83 -25.34 7.58
C LYS A 215 -0.60 -25.13 6.69
N SER A 216 0.06 -23.99 6.82
CA SER A 216 1.21 -23.66 5.98
C SER A 216 2.52 -24.21 6.51
N LEU A 217 2.53 -24.74 7.74
CA LEU A 217 3.71 -25.28 8.39
C LEU A 217 3.68 -26.80 8.27
N ASP A 218 4.83 -27.37 7.92
CA ASP A 218 5.01 -28.82 7.84
C ASP A 218 5.22 -29.40 9.24
N ALA A 219 4.13 -29.48 10.00
CA ALA A 219 4.07 -30.03 11.35
C ALA A 219 2.60 -30.33 11.73
N PRO A 220 2.34 -31.30 12.63
CA PRO A 220 0.99 -31.59 13.09
C PRO A 220 0.28 -30.37 13.71
N ASP A 221 -0.98 -30.13 13.32
CA ASP A 221 -1.78 -28.96 13.72
C ASP A 221 -1.78 -28.71 15.24
N HIS A 222 -1.87 -29.77 16.04
CA HIS A 222 -1.91 -29.66 17.50
C HIS A 222 -0.59 -29.14 18.09
N ILE A 223 0.56 -29.55 17.53
CA ILE A 223 1.90 -29.09 17.93
C ILE A 223 2.07 -27.62 17.57
N VAL A 224 1.71 -27.24 16.34
CA VAL A 224 1.77 -25.84 15.88
C VAL A 224 0.91 -24.96 16.77
N ASN A 225 -0.31 -25.39 17.08
CA ASN A 225 -1.21 -24.64 17.95
C ASN A 225 -0.68 -24.49 19.39
N LYS A 226 -0.01 -25.51 19.93
CA LYS A 226 0.65 -25.46 21.24
C LYS A 226 1.79 -24.43 21.23
N SER A 227 2.62 -24.43 20.18
CA SER A 227 3.69 -23.43 19.99
C SER A 227 3.15 -22.02 19.82
N ILE A 228 2.09 -21.80 19.03
CA ILE A 228 1.46 -20.48 18.88
C ILE A 228 0.99 -19.95 20.23
N LYS A 229 0.29 -20.76 21.05
CA LYS A 229 -0.15 -20.35 22.39
C LYS A 229 1.03 -20.00 23.31
N LYS A 230 2.13 -20.76 23.23
CA LYS A 230 3.37 -20.48 23.98
C LYS A 230 3.98 -19.14 23.55
N LEU A 231 4.03 -18.86 22.25
CA LEU A 231 4.54 -17.60 21.71
C LEU A 231 3.64 -16.40 22.05
N GLU A 232 2.32 -16.60 22.11
CA GLU A 232 1.35 -15.60 22.58
C GLU A 232 1.58 -15.27 24.05
N ARG A 233 1.70 -16.28 24.93
CA ARG A 233 1.99 -16.09 26.37
C ARG A 233 3.30 -15.35 26.60
N LYS A 234 4.31 -15.59 25.76
CA LYS A 234 5.60 -14.89 25.80
C LYS A 234 5.54 -13.47 25.21
N GLY A 235 4.40 -13.03 24.69
CA GLY A 235 4.24 -11.72 24.05
C GLY A 235 4.99 -11.56 22.72
N ILE A 236 5.41 -12.66 22.11
CA ILE A 236 6.14 -12.68 20.83
C ILE A 236 5.16 -12.55 19.66
N LEU A 237 4.05 -13.28 19.74
CA LEU A 237 2.92 -13.16 18.83
C LEU A 237 1.75 -12.45 19.52
N SER A 238 0.86 -11.92 18.71
CA SER A 238 -0.44 -11.43 19.15
C SER A 238 -1.54 -11.99 18.27
N GLU A 239 -2.62 -12.39 18.92
CA GLU A 239 -3.86 -12.83 18.27
C GLU A 239 -4.95 -11.79 18.57
N ARG A 240 -5.61 -11.28 17.53
CA ARG A 240 -6.77 -10.39 17.68
C ARG A 240 -7.81 -10.66 16.60
N ARG A 241 -9.09 -10.46 16.93
CA ARG A 241 -10.17 -10.54 15.94
C ARG A 241 -10.20 -9.26 15.10
N VAL A 242 -10.18 -9.41 13.78
CA VAL A 242 -10.28 -8.31 12.81
C VAL A 242 -11.09 -8.76 11.60
N PHE A 243 -11.59 -7.82 10.81
CA PHE A 243 -12.17 -8.15 9.52
C PHE A 243 -11.08 -8.41 8.48
N ASN A 244 -11.33 -9.34 7.56
CA ASN A 244 -10.55 -9.47 6.33
C ASN A 244 -11.21 -8.67 5.18
N CYS A 245 -10.56 -8.66 4.01
CA CYS A 245 -11.09 -8.00 2.81
C CYS A 245 -12.42 -8.59 2.27
N LEU A 246 -12.90 -9.71 2.83
CA LEU A 246 -14.17 -10.34 2.46
C LEU A 246 -15.29 -10.03 3.46
N GLY A 247 -15.04 -9.21 4.48
CA GLY A 247 -15.98 -8.88 5.55
C GLY A 247 -16.15 -9.98 6.60
N ARG A 248 -15.28 -11.00 6.60
CA ARG A 248 -15.31 -12.08 7.59
C ARG A 248 -14.38 -11.76 8.75
N THR A 249 -14.86 -11.98 9.97
CA THR A 249 -14.02 -11.89 11.16
C THR A 249 -13.02 -13.04 11.20
N VAL A 250 -11.74 -12.72 11.28
CA VAL A 250 -10.64 -13.69 11.39
C VAL A 250 -9.76 -13.39 12.59
N ARG A 251 -9.16 -14.44 13.15
CA ARG A 251 -8.14 -14.29 14.20
C ARG A 251 -6.79 -14.02 13.53
N LYS A 252 -6.41 -12.75 13.51
CA LYS A 252 -5.15 -12.27 12.96
C LYS A 252 -4.01 -12.61 13.92
N ILE A 253 -3.03 -13.36 13.42
CA ILE A 253 -1.74 -13.55 14.09
C ILE A 253 -0.77 -12.49 13.57
N LYS A 254 -0.12 -11.75 14.48
CA LYS A 254 0.91 -10.77 14.14
C LYS A 254 2.11 -10.90 15.09
N PRO A 255 3.35 -10.96 14.56
CA PRO A 255 4.57 -10.80 15.35
C PRO A 255 4.62 -9.42 16.03
N LYS A 256 4.93 -9.41 17.32
CA LYS A 256 5.17 -8.20 18.13
C LYS A 256 6.64 -7.92 18.36
N ARG A 257 7.43 -8.98 18.57
CA ARG A 257 8.88 -8.91 18.85
C ARG A 257 9.57 -10.04 18.11
N ARG A 258 10.84 -9.84 17.75
CA ARG A 258 11.71 -10.90 17.20
C ARG A 258 12.78 -11.24 18.25
N PRO A 259 12.59 -12.29 19.08
CA PRO A 259 13.60 -12.72 20.02
C PRO A 259 14.80 -13.29 19.27
N LYS A 260 16.02 -12.98 19.74
CA LYS A 260 17.26 -13.51 19.14
C LYS A 260 17.41 -15.03 19.29
N ARG A 261 16.70 -15.66 20.23
CA ARG A 261 16.82 -17.08 20.59
C ARG A 261 15.53 -17.86 20.33
N LEU A 262 15.03 -17.83 19.09
CA LEU A 262 13.99 -18.77 18.65
C LEU A 262 14.64 -19.88 17.82
N SER A 263 14.23 -21.12 18.04
CA SER A 263 14.71 -22.28 17.30
C SER A 263 13.55 -23.19 16.89
N GLY A 264 13.81 -24.06 15.91
CA GLY A 264 12.85 -25.07 15.44
C GLY A 264 11.51 -24.47 14.97
N LEU A 265 10.42 -25.08 15.44
CA LEU A 265 9.06 -24.70 15.05
C LEU A 265 8.69 -23.28 15.48
N ASP A 266 9.10 -22.85 16.67
CA ASP A 266 8.80 -21.52 17.21
C ASP A 266 9.37 -20.42 16.27
N ARG A 267 10.58 -20.65 15.73
CA ARG A 267 11.21 -19.76 14.74
C ARG A 267 10.44 -19.74 13.42
N ARG A 268 10.13 -20.92 12.86
CA ARG A 268 9.39 -21.06 11.59
C ARG A 268 8.02 -20.37 11.64
N ILE A 269 7.31 -20.47 12.77
CA ILE A 269 6.01 -19.79 12.98
C ILE A 269 6.18 -18.27 12.87
N VAL A 270 7.16 -17.71 13.57
CA VAL A 270 7.37 -16.26 13.60
C VAL A 270 7.83 -15.75 12.23
N GLU A 271 8.79 -16.42 11.60
CA GLU A 271 9.28 -16.07 10.25
C GLU A 271 8.16 -16.10 9.22
N LYS A 272 7.32 -17.14 9.22
CA LYS A 272 6.21 -17.25 8.26
C LYS A 272 5.14 -16.18 8.49
N ALA A 273 4.84 -15.87 9.76
CA ALA A 273 3.89 -14.83 10.10
C ALA A 273 4.39 -13.44 9.71
N ASP A 274 5.68 -13.21 9.88
CA ASP A 274 6.36 -11.96 9.57
C ASP A 274 6.51 -11.74 8.06
N HIS A 275 6.97 -12.76 7.33
CA HIS A 275 7.07 -12.77 5.88
C HIS A 275 5.73 -12.42 5.19
N HIS A 276 4.60 -12.92 5.70
CA HIS A 276 3.26 -12.58 5.18
C HIS A 276 2.98 -11.07 5.17
N TYR A 277 3.47 -10.32 6.18
CA TYR A 277 3.31 -8.87 6.22
C TYR A 277 4.40 -8.14 5.46
N GLU A 278 5.64 -8.66 5.44
CA GLU A 278 6.73 -8.10 4.65
C GLU A 278 6.40 -8.13 3.15
N VAL A 279 5.88 -9.23 2.62
CA VAL A 279 5.46 -9.33 1.21
C VAL A 279 4.45 -8.24 0.84
N GLN A 280 3.50 -7.93 1.72
CA GLN A 280 2.52 -6.88 1.49
C GLN A 280 3.13 -5.49 1.52
N LYS A 281 4.05 -5.23 2.45
CA LYS A 281 4.73 -3.93 2.56
C LYS A 281 5.61 -3.69 1.33
N ASN A 282 6.44 -4.67 0.97
CA ASN A 282 7.30 -4.58 -0.20
C ASN A 282 6.48 -4.42 -1.49
N ALA A 283 5.31 -5.04 -1.58
CA ALA A 283 4.41 -4.85 -2.71
C ALA A 283 3.81 -3.44 -2.77
N LEU A 284 3.50 -2.85 -1.62
CA LEU A 284 3.07 -1.45 -1.56
C LEU A 284 4.20 -0.52 -1.98
N ASP A 285 5.41 -0.70 -1.43
CA ASP A 285 6.60 0.06 -1.82
C ASP A 285 6.82 0.03 -3.33
N GLN A 286 6.79 -1.16 -3.94
CA GLN A 286 6.99 -1.32 -5.38
C GLN A 286 5.91 -0.67 -6.25
N MET A 287 4.66 -0.61 -5.79
CA MET A 287 3.62 0.11 -6.53
C MET A 287 3.84 1.61 -6.44
N GLN A 288 4.28 2.09 -5.27
CA GLN A 288 4.46 3.52 -4.98
C GLN A 288 5.70 4.12 -5.62
N GLU A 289 6.75 3.33 -5.86
CA GLU A 289 7.93 3.76 -6.62
C GLU A 289 7.66 3.85 -8.13
N ARG A 290 6.53 3.31 -8.61
CA ARG A 290 6.13 3.28 -10.02
C ARG A 290 5.08 4.34 -10.38
N SER A 291 4.45 4.94 -9.38
CA SER A 291 3.44 5.98 -9.50
C SER A 291 4.07 7.34 -9.27
#